data_AF-A0A7Y9JKR0-F1
#
_entry.id   AF-A0A7Y9JKR0-F1
#
_cell.length_a   1.000
_cell.length_b   1.000
_cell.length_c   1.000
_cell.angle_alpha   90.00
_cell.angle_beta   90.00
_cell.angle_gamma   90.00
#
_symmetry.space_group_name_H-M   'P 1'
#
loop_
_entity.id
_entity.type
_entity.pdbx_description
1 polymer ?
#
loop_
_entity_poly.entity_id
_entity_poly.type
_entity_poly.pdbx_seq_one_letter_code
_entity_poly.pdbx_strand_id
1 'polypeptide(L)' 'MTAVLDQGRDAPMQRIALVDLLDRLLAGGVVITGDLVISIAGVDLVEVSLRALITSVRDELLPEEERP' A
#
# COMPACT_ATOMS: atom_id res chain seq x y z
N MET A 1 -29.01 42.38 -8.27
CA MET A 1 -29.17 41.14 -9.05
C MET A 1 -27.81 40.45 -9.02
N THR A 2 -27.42 39.94 -7.85
CA THR A 2 -27.68 38.59 -7.31
C THR A 2 -26.76 37.55 -7.95
N ALA A 3 -25.69 37.28 -7.19
CA ALA A 3 -24.96 36.03 -7.02
C ALA A 3 -24.89 35.04 -8.20
N VAL A 4 -23.66 34.76 -8.65
CA VAL A 4 -23.20 33.37 -8.71
C VAL A 4 -21.81 33.32 -8.10
N LEU A 5 -21.74 32.84 -6.86
CA LEU A 5 -20.52 32.29 -6.31
C LEU A 5 -20.25 31.00 -7.08
N ASP A 6 -19.30 31.01 -8.01
CA ASP A 6 -18.76 29.76 -8.57
C ASP A 6 -17.87 29.12 -7.50
N GLN A 7 -18.53 28.53 -6.51
CA GLN A 7 -17.96 27.61 -5.54
C GLN A 7 -17.97 26.21 -6.17
N GLY A 8 -17.03 25.98 -7.08
CA GLY A 8 -16.82 24.72 -7.79
C GLY A 8 -15.48 24.06 -7.46
N ARG A 9 -15.07 24.10 -6.19
CA ARG A 9 -14.05 23.25 -5.52
C ARG A 9 -12.79 22.85 -6.31
N ASP A 10 -11.67 23.36 -5.81
CA ASP A 10 -10.36 22.73 -5.73
C ASP A 10 -10.24 21.24 -6.13
N ALA A 11 -9.36 21.04 -7.12
CA ALA A 11 -8.47 19.91 -7.39
C ALA A 11 -9.04 18.54 -7.88
N PRO A 12 -9.19 18.36 -9.21
CA PRO A 12 -9.19 17.03 -9.84
C PRO A 12 -7.80 16.35 -9.79
N MET A 13 -6.73 17.12 -9.59
CA MET A 13 -5.35 16.66 -9.76
C MET A 13 -4.84 15.78 -8.61
N GLN A 14 -5.35 15.93 -7.38
CA GLN A 14 -4.94 15.13 -6.23
C GLN A 14 -5.43 13.67 -6.26
N ARG A 15 -6.61 13.38 -6.84
CA ARG A 15 -7.21 12.04 -6.79
C ARG A 15 -6.58 11.05 -7.76
N ILE A 16 -6.03 11.54 -8.87
CA ILE A 16 -5.39 10.73 -9.90
C ILE A 16 -4.05 10.15 -9.39
N ALA A 17 -3.35 10.89 -8.53
CA ALA A 17 -2.06 10.47 -7.99
C ALA A 17 -2.14 9.28 -7.01
N LEU A 18 -3.22 9.17 -6.23
CA LEU A 18 -3.39 8.05 -5.29
C LEU A 18 -3.67 6.74 -6.02
N VAL A 19 -4.50 6.77 -7.06
CA VAL A 19 -4.85 5.57 -7.83
C VAL A 19 -3.64 5.08 -8.64
N ASP A 20 -2.86 5.99 -9.24
CA ASP A 20 -1.63 5.64 -9.96
C ASP A 20 -0.53 5.11 -9.02
N LEU A 21 -0.41 5.71 -7.83
CA LEU A 21 0.45 5.18 -6.77
C LEU A 21 -0.03 3.77 -6.37
N LEU A 22 -1.31 3.58 -6.08
CA LEU A 22 -1.85 2.28 -5.72
C LEU A 22 -1.65 1.25 -6.83
N ASP A 23 -1.90 1.60 -8.10
CA ASP A 23 -1.72 0.70 -9.24
C ASP A 23 -0.27 0.28 -9.40
N ARG A 24 0.67 1.23 -9.24
CA ARG A 24 2.10 0.93 -9.24
C ARG A 24 2.53 0.06 -8.05
N LEU A 25 1.98 0.29 -6.85
CA LEU A 25 2.24 -0.54 -5.68
C LEU A 25 1.62 -1.94 -5.84
N LEU A 26 0.45 -2.05 -6.47
CA LEU A 26 -0.22 -3.32 -6.75
C LEU A 26 0.49 -4.13 -7.83
N ALA A 27 0.98 -3.47 -8.88
CA ALA A 27 1.68 -4.10 -10.00
C ALA A 27 3.15 -4.44 -9.69
N GLY A 28 3.85 -3.56 -8.95
CA GLY A 28 5.28 -3.67 -8.70
C GLY A 28 5.68 -4.17 -7.32
N GLY A 29 4.76 -4.12 -6.34
CA GLY A 29 5.08 -4.38 -4.93
C GLY A 29 5.92 -3.26 -4.28
N VAL A 30 6.23 -3.45 -3.01
CA VAL A 30 6.99 -2.51 -2.15
C VAL A 30 8.07 -3.27 -1.40
N VAL A 31 9.28 -2.71 -1.38
CA VAL A 31 10.34 -3.19 -0.48
C VAL A 31 10.31 -2.38 0.81
N ILE A 32 10.16 -3.06 1.95
CA ILE A 32 10.25 -2.49 3.29
C ILE A 32 11.61 -2.87 3.87
N THR A 33 12.32 -1.88 4.40
CA THR A 33 13.59 -2.07 5.11
C THR A 33 13.42 -1.67 6.58
N GLY A 34 14.04 -2.40 7.48
CA GLY A 34 14.08 -2.06 8.89
C GLY A 34 15.12 -2.89 9.62
N ASP A 35 15.31 -2.59 10.90
CA ASP A 35 16.28 -3.28 11.73
C ASP A 35 15.59 -3.70 13.03
N LEU A 36 15.97 -4.85 13.57
CA LEU A 36 15.46 -5.36 14.84
C LEU A 36 16.63 -5.81 15.71
N VAL A 37 16.62 -5.38 16.97
CA VAL A 37 17.56 -5.82 17.98
C VAL A 37 16.88 -6.78 18.94
N ILE A 38 17.52 -7.92 19.20
CA ILE A 38 17.09 -8.89 20.21
C ILE A 38 17.95 -8.68 21.44
N SER A 39 17.30 -8.28 22.54
CA SER A 39 17.96 -7.97 23.80
C SER A 39 17.52 -8.90 24.92
N ILE A 40 18.44 -9.24 25.83
CA ILE A 40 18.17 -10.03 27.04
C ILE A 40 18.72 -9.29 28.24
N ALA A 41 17.92 -9.15 29.29
CA ALA A 41 18.30 -8.46 30.53
C ALA A 41 18.88 -7.04 30.30
N GLY A 42 18.39 -6.33 29.28
CA GLY A 42 18.86 -4.98 28.93
C GLY A 42 20.19 -4.95 28.16
N VAL A 43 20.69 -6.11 27.71
CA VAL A 43 21.87 -6.21 26.84
C VAL A 43 21.44 -6.61 25.43
N ASP A 44 21.88 -5.84 24.45
CA ASP A 44 21.64 -6.11 23.03
C ASP A 44 22.56 -7.24 22.56
N LEU A 45 21.98 -8.34 22.07
CA LEU A 45 22.73 -9.53 21.69
C LEU A 45 22.86 -9.69 20.18
N VAL A 46 21.79 -9.40 19.45
CA VAL A 46 21.71 -9.66 18.01
C VAL A 46 21.02 -8.48 17.34
N GLU A 47 21.65 -7.94 16.32
CA GLU A 47 21.04 -6.98 15.39
C GLU A 47 20.74 -7.68 14.07
N VAL A 48 19.52 -7.52 13.57
CA VAL A 48 19.05 -8.13 12.33
C VAL A 48 18.54 -7.04 11.40
N SER A 49 19.18 -6.90 10.25
CA SER A 49 18.66 -6.08 9.16
C SER A 49 17.63 -6.84 8.34
N LEU A 50 16.43 -6.29 8.26
CA LEU A 50 15.27 -6.86 7.60
C LEU A 50 15.03 -6.16 6.26
N ARG A 51 14.85 -6.96 5.20
CA ARG A 51 14.34 -6.51 3.90
C ARG A 51 13.20 -7.42 3.48
N ALA A 52 12.00 -6.85 3.34
CA ALA A 52 10.81 -7.58 2.96
C ALA A 52 10.25 -7.03 1.63
N LEU A 53 9.93 -7.91 0.68
CA LEU A 53 9.18 -7.55 -0.52
C LEU A 53 7.71 -7.88 -0.29
N ILE A 54 6.86 -6.86 -0.34
CA ILE A 54 5.40 -6.97 -0.25
C ILE A 54 4.86 -6.84 -1.66
N THR A 55 4.27 -7.90 -2.20
CA THR A 55 3.62 -7.89 -3.51
C THR A 55 2.13 -8.18 -3.35
N SER A 56 1.31 -7.75 -4.30
CA SER A 56 -0.08 -8.20 -4.34
C SER A 56 -0.12 -9.66 -4.78
N VAL A 57 -1.04 -10.43 -4.17
CA VAL A 57 -1.39 -11.78 -4.63
C VAL A 57 -2.84 -11.72 -5.09
N ARG A 58 -3.12 -12.29 -6.27
CA ARG A 58 -4.49 -12.50 -6.71
C ARG A 58 -4.95 -13.85 -6.19
N ASP A 59 -6.16 -13.89 -5.66
CA ASP A 59 -6.78 -15.13 -5.23
C ASP A 59 -7.26 -15.88 -6.48
N GLU A 60 -6.54 -16.95 -6.88
CA GLU A 60 -6.88 -17.80 -8.03
C GLU A 60 -7.77 -18.99 -7.63
N LEU A 61 -8.27 -19.04 -6.39
CA LEU A 61 -8.93 -20.23 -5.82
C LEU A 61 -10.47 -20.15 -5.77
N LEU A 62 -11.13 -19.67 -6.83
CA LEU A 62 -12.54 -20.05 -7.03
C LEU A 62 -12.56 -21.34 -7.85
N PRO A 63 -12.71 -22.53 -7.24
CA PRO A 63 -13.09 -23.71 -8.01
C PRO A 63 -14.41 -23.39 -8.71
N GLU A 64 -14.43 -23.53 -10.03
CA GLU A 64 -15.64 -23.48 -10.84
C GLU A 64 -16.65 -24.45 -10.22
N GLU A 65 -17.68 -23.94 -9.54
CA GLU A 65 -18.79 -24.77 -9.12
C GLU A 65 -19.39 -25.37 -10.40
N GLU A 66 -19.17 -26.68 -10.58
CA GLU A 66 -19.82 -27.50 -11.60
C GLU A 66 -21.33 -27.28 -11.49
N ARG A 67 -21.87 -26.42 -12.36
CA ARG A 67 -23.31 -26.22 -12.45
C ARG A 67 -23.94 -27.46 -13.11
N PRO A 68 -24.95 -28.08 -12.48
CA PRO A 68 -25.60 -29.30 -12.98
C PRO A 68 -26.41 -29.07 -14.26
#